data_AF-A0A2H9QU87-F1
#
_entry.id   AF-A0A2H9QU87-F1
#
_cell.length_a   1.000
_cell.length_b   1.000
_cell.length_c   1.000
_cell.angle_alpha   90.00
_cell.angle_beta   90.00
_cell.angle_gamma   90.00
#
_symmetry.space_group_name_H-M   'P 1'
#
loop_
_entity.id
_entity.type
_entity.pdbx_description
1 polymer ?
#
loop_
_entity_poly.entity_id
_entity_poly.type
_entity_poly.pdbx_seq_one_letter_code
_entity_poly.pdbx_strand_id
1 'polypeptide(L)'
;MLGSCIANLLLVLGISAVIKPIKVTKSVVIREAPIMALSSFLLLLLSVEYVLNRIDGIILLLCFIAYIVFFLWVAKKTKNKYEIKSSPMWKNLVLIVAGIGGVVIGAKFLVDSSVFFATTFGVNEAVIALSLVAIGTSLPELAVSGLASWKGESDIAIGNIIGSNIFNILLILGVCSAAASLIIDQKLFINMLLVCVVSVIIIPMLYTGYVLSRKEGTVLLIGYACYILWLYL
;
A
#
# COMPACT_ATOMS: atom_id res chain seq x y z
N MET A 1 4.42 -8.26 -4.46
CA MET A 1 3.24 -7.84 -3.66
C MET A 1 3.62 -7.48 -2.24
N LEU A 2 4.11 -8.41 -1.41
CA LEU A 2 4.47 -8.10 -0.02
C LEU A 2 5.52 -6.98 0.12
N GLY A 3 6.53 -6.97 -0.77
CA GLY A 3 7.48 -5.85 -0.85
C GLY A 3 6.82 -4.49 -1.14
N SER A 4 5.76 -4.47 -1.96
CA SER A 4 4.98 -3.26 -2.22
C SER A 4 4.16 -2.85 -0.98
N CYS A 5 3.64 -3.81 -0.21
CA CYS A 5 2.97 -3.49 1.06
C CYS A 5 3.93 -2.83 2.06
N ILE A 6 5.13 -3.40 2.22
CA ILE A 6 6.19 -2.86 3.08
C ILE A 6 6.60 -1.46 2.60
N ALA A 7 6.82 -1.28 1.29
CA ALA A 7 7.12 0.02 0.71
C ALA A 7 5.99 1.02 0.93
N ASN A 8 4.73 0.64 0.76
CA ASN A 8 3.60 1.53 0.97
C ASN A 8 3.51 2.02 2.43
N LEU A 9 3.71 1.11 3.40
CA LEU A 9 3.62 1.43 4.82
C LEU A 9 4.83 2.17 5.37
N LEU A 10 6.05 1.85 4.92
CA LEU A 10 7.27 2.46 5.44
C LEU A 10 7.77 3.62 4.57
N LEU A 11 7.88 3.43 3.26
CA LEU A 11 8.41 4.42 2.31
C LEU A 11 7.35 5.46 1.93
N VAL A 12 6.21 5.04 1.38
CA VAL A 12 5.20 5.96 0.84
C VAL A 12 4.55 6.78 1.93
N LEU A 13 4.10 6.13 3.01
CA LEU A 13 3.55 6.80 4.18
C LEU A 13 4.59 7.70 4.86
N GLY A 14 5.83 7.22 4.99
CA GLY A 14 6.93 7.97 5.57
C GLY A 14 7.25 9.25 4.80
N ILE A 15 7.44 9.17 3.48
CA ILE A 15 7.68 10.33 2.61
C ILE A 15 6.49 11.28 2.67
N SER A 16 5.27 10.76 2.57
CA SER A 16 4.05 11.57 2.60
C SER A 16 3.93 12.37 3.90
N ALA A 17 4.26 11.76 5.06
CA ALA A 17 4.23 12.42 6.36
C ALA A 17 5.36 13.43 6.59
N VAL A 18 6.54 13.17 6.02
CA VAL A 18 7.68 14.10 6.06
C VAL A 18 7.39 15.35 5.23
N ILE A 19 6.82 15.20 4.02
CA ILE A 19 6.40 16.32 3.17
C ILE A 19 5.45 17.23 3.96
N LYS A 20 4.35 16.66 4.46
CA LYS A 20 3.35 17.37 5.25
C LYS A 20 2.73 16.42 6.27
N PRO A 21 2.61 16.84 7.55
CA PRO A 21 1.89 16.03 8.54
C PRO A 21 0.50 15.63 8.03
N ILE A 22 0.20 14.34 8.08
CA ILE A 22 -1.04 13.78 7.51
C ILE A 22 -2.10 13.79 8.61
N LYS A 23 -3.17 14.57 8.42
CA LYS A 23 -4.33 14.53 9.31
C LYS A 23 -5.15 13.28 9.02
N VAL A 24 -5.52 12.55 10.06
CA VAL A 24 -6.18 11.25 9.94
C VAL A 24 -7.60 11.35 10.47
N THR A 25 -8.57 10.88 9.70
CA THR A 25 -9.95 10.80 10.17
C THR A 25 -10.13 9.66 11.17
N LYS A 26 -11.03 9.83 12.14
CA LYS A 26 -11.35 8.78 13.13
C LYS A 26 -11.71 7.44 12.49
N SER A 27 -12.40 7.47 11.34
CA SER A 27 -12.74 6.28 10.57
C SER A 27 -11.51 5.48 10.15
N VAL A 28 -10.44 6.15 9.72
CA VAL A 28 -9.22 5.47 9.30
C VAL A 28 -8.57 4.76 10.49
N VAL A 29 -8.45 5.42 11.64
CA VAL A 29 -7.81 4.87 12.83
C VAL A 29 -8.59 3.71 13.46
N ILE A 30 -9.91 3.86 13.59
CA ILE A 30 -10.74 2.91 14.35
C ILE A 30 -11.21 1.73 13.48
N ARG A 31 -11.22 1.89 12.16
CA ARG A 31 -11.79 0.89 11.24
C ARG A 31 -10.80 0.40 10.20
N GLU A 32 -10.22 1.29 9.41
CA GLU A 32 -9.45 0.86 8.23
C GLU A 32 -8.06 0.33 8.60
N ALA A 33 -7.31 1.01 9.47
CA ALA A 33 -6.01 0.52 9.94
C ALA A 33 -6.12 -0.81 10.73
N PRO A 34 -7.10 -1.02 11.62
CA PRO A 34 -7.33 -2.32 12.25
C PRO A 34 -7.71 -3.42 11.26
N ILE A 35 -8.55 -3.14 10.25
CA ILE A 35 -8.88 -4.11 9.20
C ILE A 35 -7.63 -4.51 8.41
N MET A 36 -6.75 -3.56 8.10
CA MET A 36 -5.47 -3.86 7.46
C MET A 36 -4.59 -4.77 8.33
N ALA A 37 -4.43 -4.45 9.62
CA ALA A 37 -3.68 -5.28 10.55
C ALA A 37 -4.29 -6.70 10.69
N LEU A 38 -5.61 -6.81 10.82
CA LEU A 38 -6.32 -8.09 10.85
C LEU A 38 -6.14 -8.89 9.56
N SER A 39 -6.16 -8.22 8.40
CA SER A 39 -5.92 -8.88 7.10
C SER A 39 -4.50 -9.44 7.02
N SER A 40 -3.50 -8.68 7.47
CA SER A 40 -2.12 -9.16 7.53
C SER A 40 -1.90 -10.27 8.56
N PHE A 41 -2.63 -10.23 9.68
CA PHE A 41 -2.58 -11.28 10.69
C PHE A 41 -3.25 -12.56 10.21
N LEU A 42 -4.40 -12.45 9.53
CA LEU A 42 -5.04 -13.58 8.87
C LEU A 42 -4.11 -14.23 7.86
N LEU A 43 -3.43 -13.44 7.01
CA LEU A 43 -2.45 -13.95 6.06
C LEU A 43 -1.35 -14.76 6.78
N LEU A 44 -0.82 -14.25 7.89
CA LEU A 44 0.18 -14.97 8.69
C LEU A 44 -0.34 -16.32 9.21
N LEU A 45 -1.56 -16.35 9.75
CA LEU A 45 -2.18 -17.58 10.24
C LEU A 45 -2.35 -18.62 9.13
N LEU A 46 -2.78 -18.19 7.95
CA LEU A 46 -2.92 -19.08 6.78
C LEU A 46 -1.56 -19.54 6.23
N SER A 47 -0.48 -18.85 6.56
CA SER A 47 0.87 -19.11 6.06
C SER A 47 1.73 -19.97 7.00
N VAL A 48 1.20 -20.44 8.13
CA VAL A 48 1.97 -21.17 9.16
C VAL A 48 2.59 -22.46 8.63
N GLU A 49 1.91 -23.15 7.71
CA GLU A 49 2.42 -24.37 7.09
C GLU A 49 3.41 -24.11 5.94
N TYR A 50 3.88 -22.86 5.79
CA TYR A 50 4.75 -22.41 4.68
C TYR A 50 4.16 -22.65 3.28
N VAL A 51 2.85 -22.81 3.19
CA VAL A 51 2.12 -22.91 1.92
C VAL A 51 0.82 -22.15 2.07
N LEU A 52 0.51 -21.28 1.11
CA LEU A 52 -0.83 -20.72 0.94
C LEU A 52 -1.59 -21.60 -0.05
N ASN A 53 -2.58 -22.34 0.42
CA ASN A 53 -3.36 -23.25 -0.41
C ASN A 53 -4.51 -22.53 -1.11
N ARG A 54 -5.09 -23.19 -2.13
CA ARG A 54 -6.25 -22.65 -2.86
C ARG A 54 -7.43 -22.27 -1.96
N ILE A 55 -7.65 -23.03 -0.89
CA ILE A 55 -8.70 -22.76 0.10
C ILE A 55 -8.39 -21.44 0.84
N ASP A 56 -7.15 -21.22 1.24
CA ASP A 56 -6.71 -19.98 1.88
C ASP A 56 -6.89 -18.78 0.96
N GLY A 57 -6.61 -18.96 -0.33
CA GLY A 57 -6.91 -17.96 -1.36
C GLY A 57 -8.39 -17.60 -1.41
N ILE A 58 -9.28 -18.61 -1.40
CA ILE A 58 -10.73 -18.39 -1.37
C ILE A 58 -11.16 -17.67 -0.08
N ILE A 59 -10.58 -18.02 1.08
CA ILE A 59 -10.85 -17.33 2.36
C ILE A 59 -10.49 -15.85 2.26
N LEU A 60 -9.31 -15.52 1.74
CA LEU A 60 -8.88 -14.12 1.53
C LEU A 60 -9.84 -13.36 0.60
N LEU A 61 -10.30 -13.99 -0.48
CA LEU A 61 -11.28 -13.40 -1.40
C LEU A 61 -12.66 -13.18 -0.76
N LEU A 62 -13.13 -14.11 0.07
CA LEU A 62 -14.38 -13.92 0.82
C LEU A 62 -14.25 -12.77 1.82
N CYS A 63 -13.12 -12.66 2.51
CA CYS A 63 -12.81 -11.52 3.37
C CYS A 63 -12.75 -10.20 2.57
N PHE A 64 -12.19 -10.21 1.35
CA PHE A 64 -12.19 -9.04 0.47
C PHE A 64 -13.61 -8.61 0.09
N ILE A 65 -14.47 -9.54 -0.30
CA ILE A 65 -15.87 -9.25 -0.63
C ILE A 65 -16.60 -8.69 0.59
N ALA A 66 -16.42 -9.29 1.77
CA ALA A 66 -17.00 -8.80 3.01
C ALA A 66 -16.51 -7.38 3.33
N TYR A 67 -15.21 -7.10 3.15
CA TYR A 67 -14.64 -5.76 3.31
C TYR A 67 -15.28 -4.74 2.37
N ILE A 68 -15.43 -5.05 1.08
CA ILE A 68 -16.06 -4.14 0.11
C ILE A 68 -17.53 -3.91 0.45
N VAL A 69 -18.29 -4.96 0.77
CA VAL A 69 -19.71 -4.83 1.15
C VAL A 69 -19.86 -3.96 2.39
N PHE A 70 -19.03 -4.20 3.41
CA PHE A 70 -18.99 -3.40 4.62
C PHE A 70 -18.62 -1.94 4.33
N PHE A 71 -17.60 -1.69 3.52
CA PHE A 71 -17.16 -0.36 3.13
C PHE A 71 -18.24 0.42 2.37
N LEU A 72 -18.92 -0.24 1.41
CA LEU A 72 -20.03 0.35 0.67
C LEU A 72 -21.23 0.66 1.57
N TRP A 73 -21.53 -0.19 2.54
CA TRP A 73 -22.60 0.05 3.52
C TRP A 73 -22.30 1.26 4.40
N VAL A 74 -21.06 1.37 4.89
CA VAL A 74 -20.58 2.54 5.64
C VAL A 74 -20.67 3.80 4.79
N ALA A 75 -20.17 3.76 3.55
CA ALA A 75 -20.15 4.92 2.65
C ALA A 75 -21.56 5.45 2.35
N LYS A 76 -22.57 4.56 2.22
CA LYS A 76 -23.97 4.96 2.04
C LYS A 76 -24.57 5.66 3.27
N LYS A 77 -24.15 5.28 4.49
CA LYS A 77 -24.59 5.93 5.74
C LYS A 77 -23.96 7.32 5.90
N THR A 78 -22.74 7.50 5.43
CA THR A 78 -22.03 8.78 5.45
C THR A 78 -22.43 9.63 4.23
N LYS A 79 -23.70 10.10 4.18
CA LYS A 79 -24.13 11.11 3.20
C LYS A 79 -23.42 12.44 3.51
N ASN A 80 -22.21 12.64 2.98
CA ASN A 80 -21.59 13.95 3.02
C ASN A 80 -22.27 14.87 2.01
N LYS A 81 -22.72 16.04 2.49
CA LYS A 81 -23.05 17.22 1.67
C LYS A 81 -21.74 17.78 1.09
N TYR A 82 -21.12 17.08 0.14
CA TYR A 82 -20.16 17.75 -0.73
C TYR A 82 -20.97 18.58 -1.73
N GLU A 83 -20.71 19.88 -1.80
CA GLU A 83 -21.17 20.70 -2.93
C GLU A 83 -20.42 20.20 -4.17
N ILE A 84 -21.03 19.27 -4.90
CA ILE A 84 -20.50 18.78 -6.16
C ILE A 84 -20.63 19.93 -7.15
N LYS A 85 -19.52 20.60 -7.45
CA LYS A 85 -19.47 21.51 -8.62
C LYS A 85 -19.98 20.72 -9.83
N SER A 86 -21.03 21.24 -10.46
CA SER A 86 -21.68 20.62 -11.62
C SER A 86 -20.70 20.59 -12.80
N SER A 87 -19.90 19.54 -12.89
CA SER A 87 -19.14 19.18 -14.07
C SER A 87 -19.83 18.00 -14.77
N PRO A 88 -19.86 17.98 -16.11
CA PRO A 88 -20.45 16.86 -16.82
C PRO A 88 -19.66 15.58 -16.57
N MET A 89 -20.38 14.48 -16.31
CA MET A 89 -19.82 13.18 -15.89
C MET A 89 -18.71 12.67 -16.82
N TRP A 90 -18.85 12.87 -18.14
CA TRP A 90 -17.85 12.46 -19.11
C TRP A 90 -16.49 13.14 -18.92
N LYS A 91 -16.47 14.43 -18.52
CA LYS A 91 -15.21 15.15 -18.23
C LYS A 91 -14.50 14.53 -17.03
N ASN A 92 -15.25 14.22 -15.96
CA ASN A 92 -14.68 13.57 -14.78
C ASN A 92 -14.16 12.18 -15.12
N LEU A 93 -14.90 11.41 -15.92
CA LEU A 93 -14.47 10.09 -16.37
C LEU A 93 -13.18 10.17 -17.20
N VAL A 94 -13.11 11.10 -18.15
CA VAL A 94 -11.89 11.36 -18.94
C VAL A 94 -10.73 11.74 -18.05
N LEU A 95 -10.92 12.64 -17.07
CA LEU A 95 -9.86 13.05 -16.14
C LEU A 95 -9.38 11.89 -15.26
N ILE A 96 -10.28 11.01 -14.81
CA ILE A 96 -9.92 9.81 -14.02
C ILE A 96 -9.09 8.86 -14.89
N VAL A 97 -9.57 8.52 -16.10
CA VAL A 97 -8.87 7.59 -17.00
C VAL A 97 -7.51 8.16 -17.42
N ALA A 98 -7.46 9.44 -17.79
CA ALA A 98 -6.21 10.12 -18.14
C ALA A 98 -5.26 10.21 -16.94
N GLY A 99 -5.75 10.45 -15.73
CA GLY A 99 -4.96 10.48 -14.51
C GLY A 99 -4.34 9.13 -14.18
N ILE A 100 -5.15 8.05 -14.18
CA ILE A 100 -4.68 6.68 -13.97
C ILE A 100 -3.65 6.32 -15.04
N GLY A 101 -3.95 6.57 -16.32
CA GLY A 101 -3.04 6.32 -17.42
C GLY A 101 -1.73 7.09 -17.29
N GLY A 102 -1.79 8.37 -16.96
CA GLY A 102 -0.62 9.23 -16.78
C GLY A 102 0.29 8.77 -15.65
N VAL A 103 -0.27 8.35 -14.51
CA VAL A 103 0.52 7.81 -13.39
C VAL A 103 1.18 6.48 -13.77
N VAL A 104 0.43 5.56 -14.40
CA VAL A 104 0.97 4.24 -14.79
C VAL A 104 2.06 4.37 -15.85
N ILE A 105 1.82 5.16 -16.90
CA ILE A 105 2.81 5.39 -17.97
C ILE A 105 4.03 6.12 -17.43
N GLY A 106 3.83 7.15 -16.59
CA GLY A 106 4.92 7.89 -15.97
C GLY A 106 5.80 7.02 -15.07
N ALA A 107 5.19 6.18 -14.24
CA ALA A 107 5.91 5.22 -13.42
C ALA A 107 6.72 4.23 -14.27
N LYS A 108 6.13 3.72 -15.35
CA LYS A 108 6.82 2.83 -16.29
C LYS A 108 8.03 3.50 -16.93
N PHE A 109 7.88 4.72 -17.48
CA PHE A 109 9.01 5.44 -18.06
C PHE A 109 10.12 5.73 -17.06
N LEU A 110 9.78 6.06 -15.80
CA LEU A 110 10.76 6.30 -14.75
C LEU A 110 11.55 5.03 -14.44
N VAL A 111 10.87 3.88 -14.29
CA VAL A 111 11.53 2.59 -14.04
C VAL A 111 12.40 2.19 -15.24
N ASP A 112 11.87 2.23 -16.46
CA ASP A 112 12.59 1.83 -17.67
C ASP A 112 13.84 2.71 -17.87
N SER A 113 13.73 4.03 -17.67
CA SER A 113 14.87 4.95 -17.76
C SER A 113 15.90 4.70 -16.65
N SER A 114 15.44 4.44 -15.42
CA SER A 114 16.34 4.16 -14.29
C SER A 114 17.12 2.86 -14.50
N VAL A 115 16.46 1.82 -15.03
CA VAL A 115 17.10 0.56 -15.41
C VAL A 115 18.14 0.81 -16.50
N PHE A 116 17.80 1.57 -17.54
CA PHE A 116 18.75 1.92 -18.62
C PHE A 116 20.01 2.64 -18.11
N PHE A 117 19.86 3.64 -17.24
CA PHE A 117 21.02 4.32 -16.67
C PHE A 117 21.82 3.39 -15.76
N ALA A 118 21.17 2.61 -14.88
CA ALA A 118 21.86 1.70 -13.98
C ALA A 118 22.68 0.63 -14.71
N THR A 119 22.14 0.04 -15.78
CA THR A 119 22.88 -0.93 -16.61
C THR A 119 24.05 -0.26 -17.34
N THR A 120 23.86 0.95 -17.85
CA THR A 120 24.93 1.73 -18.49
C THR A 120 26.08 2.07 -17.52
N PHE A 121 25.76 2.30 -16.25
CA PHE A 121 26.75 2.51 -15.18
C PHE A 121 27.36 1.21 -14.62
N GLY A 122 27.03 0.04 -15.19
CA GLY A 122 27.61 -1.24 -14.78
C GLY A 122 27.05 -1.79 -13.47
N VAL A 123 25.88 -1.34 -13.03
CA VAL A 123 25.21 -1.91 -11.86
C VAL A 123 24.70 -3.31 -12.21
N ASN A 124 24.94 -4.27 -11.31
CA ASN A 124 24.51 -5.67 -11.50
C ASN A 124 22.97 -5.76 -11.65
N GLU A 125 22.52 -6.51 -12.67
CA GLU A 125 21.10 -6.74 -12.96
C GLU A 125 20.31 -7.28 -11.75
N ALA A 126 20.93 -8.11 -10.90
CA ALA A 126 20.30 -8.60 -9.68
C ALA A 126 19.97 -7.47 -8.70
N VAL A 127 20.86 -6.49 -8.56
CA VAL A 127 20.64 -5.32 -7.70
C VAL A 127 19.54 -4.44 -8.27
N ILE A 128 19.52 -4.24 -9.58
CA ILE A 128 18.47 -3.48 -10.29
C ILE A 128 17.11 -4.16 -10.11
N ALA A 129 17.04 -5.48 -10.28
CA ALA A 129 15.81 -6.26 -10.12
C ALA A 129 15.30 -6.23 -8.66
N LEU A 130 16.20 -6.28 -7.68
CA LEU A 130 15.82 -6.29 -6.26
C LEU A 130 15.46 -4.90 -5.71
N SER A 131 16.02 -3.81 -6.26
CA SER A 131 15.71 -2.42 -5.84
C SER A 131 14.67 -1.74 -6.73
N LEU A 132 15.05 -1.43 -7.97
CA LEU A 132 14.33 -0.53 -8.86
C LEU A 132 12.97 -1.09 -9.25
N VAL A 133 12.85 -2.40 -9.44
CA VAL A 133 11.56 -3.03 -9.72
C VAL A 133 10.66 -3.04 -8.49
N ALA A 134 11.21 -3.33 -7.31
CA ALA A 134 10.45 -3.34 -6.06
C ALA A 134 9.89 -1.95 -5.73
N ILE A 135 10.73 -0.91 -5.81
CA ILE A 135 10.31 0.49 -5.63
C ILE A 135 9.37 0.91 -6.77
N GLY A 136 9.67 0.49 -8.00
CA GLY A 136 8.94 0.83 -9.21
C GLY A 136 7.45 0.53 -9.12
N THR A 137 7.08 -0.61 -8.53
CA THR A 137 5.66 -0.98 -8.34
C THR A 137 4.91 -0.11 -7.36
N SER A 138 5.60 0.60 -6.46
CA SER A 138 5.02 1.52 -5.47
C SER A 138 5.13 3.00 -5.89
N LEU A 139 5.72 3.29 -7.05
CA LEU A 139 5.82 4.67 -7.57
C LEU A 139 4.46 5.31 -7.86
N PRO A 140 3.47 4.61 -8.46
CA PRO A 140 2.13 5.16 -8.63
C PRO A 140 1.52 5.64 -7.31
N GLU A 141 1.61 4.82 -6.28
CA GLU A 141 1.09 5.08 -4.94
C GLU A 141 1.85 6.22 -4.28
N LEU A 142 3.17 6.26 -4.43
CA LEU A 142 4.01 7.36 -3.97
C LEU A 142 3.64 8.69 -4.64
N ALA A 143 3.41 8.69 -5.95
CA ALA A 143 2.98 9.87 -6.68
C ALA A 143 1.61 10.37 -6.21
N VAL A 144 0.65 9.46 -6.06
CA VAL A 144 -0.72 9.80 -5.62
C VAL A 144 -0.73 10.30 -4.17
N SER A 145 -0.16 9.53 -3.23
CA SER A 145 -0.18 9.86 -1.80
C SER A 145 0.74 11.05 -1.47
N GLY A 146 1.89 11.14 -2.10
CA GLY A 146 2.81 12.29 -1.93
C GLY A 146 2.20 13.58 -2.44
N LEU A 147 1.59 13.57 -3.63
CA LEU A 147 0.92 14.75 -4.19
C LEU A 147 -0.33 15.13 -3.37
N ALA A 148 -1.11 14.15 -2.93
CA ALA A 148 -2.26 14.39 -2.05
C ALA A 148 -1.82 15.02 -0.72
N SER A 149 -0.76 14.50 -0.10
CA SER A 149 -0.18 15.07 1.12
C SER A 149 0.30 16.50 0.90
N TRP A 150 1.02 16.77 -0.20
CA TRP A 150 1.48 18.11 -0.54
C TRP A 150 0.32 19.11 -0.67
N LYS A 151 -0.76 18.71 -1.34
CA LYS A 151 -2.00 19.50 -1.48
C LYS A 151 -2.81 19.62 -0.18
N GLY A 152 -2.48 18.85 0.86
CA GLY A 152 -3.22 18.81 2.12
C GLY A 152 -4.44 17.87 2.12
N GLU A 153 -4.61 17.10 1.06
CA GLU A 153 -5.68 16.10 0.89
C GLU A 153 -5.32 14.81 1.65
N SER A 154 -5.25 14.91 2.98
CA SER A 154 -4.73 13.85 3.85
C SER A 154 -5.55 12.55 3.78
N ASP A 155 -6.87 12.66 3.60
CA ASP A 155 -7.77 11.51 3.45
C ASP A 155 -7.45 10.69 2.20
N ILE A 156 -7.11 11.35 1.08
CA ILE A 156 -6.68 10.66 -0.15
C ILE A 156 -5.33 9.98 0.08
N ALA A 157 -4.38 10.70 0.70
CA ALA A 157 -3.04 10.18 0.92
C ALA A 157 -3.04 8.90 1.76
N ILE A 158 -3.77 8.90 2.88
CA ILE A 158 -3.81 7.75 3.80
C ILE A 158 -4.74 6.63 3.30
N GLY A 159 -5.87 6.99 2.69
CA GLY A 159 -6.81 6.03 2.12
C GLY A 159 -6.18 5.23 0.99
N ASN A 160 -5.36 5.86 0.14
CA ASN A 160 -4.62 5.18 -0.90
C ASN A 160 -3.63 4.14 -0.33
N ILE A 161 -2.90 4.48 0.73
CA ILE A 161 -1.90 3.59 1.34
C ILE A 161 -2.56 2.41 2.04
N ILE A 162 -3.53 2.66 2.94
CA ILE A 162 -4.17 1.60 3.72
C ILE A 162 -5.04 0.72 2.81
N GLY A 163 -5.82 1.35 1.91
CA GLY A 163 -6.65 0.65 0.95
C GLY A 163 -5.83 -0.28 0.05
N SER A 164 -4.74 0.22 -0.55
CA SER A 164 -3.88 -0.60 -1.42
C SER A 164 -3.26 -1.79 -0.68
N ASN A 165 -2.91 -1.65 0.59
CA ASN A 165 -2.43 -2.77 1.41
C ASN A 165 -3.50 -3.84 1.64
N ILE A 166 -4.73 -3.43 1.99
CA ILE A 166 -5.86 -4.36 2.15
C ILE A 166 -6.15 -5.07 0.82
N PHE A 167 -6.16 -4.35 -0.29
CA PHE A 167 -6.36 -4.92 -1.63
C PHE A 167 -5.25 -5.90 -2.00
N ASN A 168 -3.98 -5.55 -1.79
CA ASN A 168 -2.85 -6.42 -2.09
C ASN A 168 -2.92 -7.73 -1.29
N ILE A 169 -3.28 -7.64 -0.01
CA ILE A 169 -3.35 -8.80 0.90
C ILE A 169 -4.57 -9.67 0.60
N LEU A 170 -5.77 -9.08 0.52
CA LEU A 170 -7.00 -9.87 0.42
C LEU A 170 -7.33 -10.24 -1.04
N LEU A 171 -7.24 -9.28 -1.97
CA LEU A 171 -7.60 -9.51 -3.36
C LEU A 171 -6.45 -10.15 -4.13
N ILE A 172 -5.29 -9.51 -4.22
CA ILE A 172 -4.24 -9.97 -5.14
C ILE A 172 -3.65 -11.31 -4.68
N LEU A 173 -3.22 -11.42 -3.41
CA LEU A 173 -2.76 -12.71 -2.89
C LEU A 173 -3.88 -13.76 -2.86
N GLY A 174 -5.13 -13.36 -2.59
CA GLY A 174 -6.29 -14.24 -2.65
C GLY A 174 -6.49 -14.85 -4.04
N VAL A 175 -6.47 -14.03 -5.09
CA VAL A 175 -6.57 -14.49 -6.49
C VAL A 175 -5.39 -15.41 -6.84
N CYS A 176 -4.16 -15.01 -6.51
CA CYS A 176 -2.98 -15.80 -6.84
C CYS A 176 -3.00 -17.17 -6.17
N SER A 177 -3.32 -17.24 -4.87
CA SER A 177 -3.40 -18.49 -4.12
C SER A 177 -4.57 -19.37 -4.56
N ALA A 178 -5.74 -18.76 -4.85
CA ALA A 178 -6.89 -19.49 -5.37
C ALA A 178 -6.60 -20.12 -6.74
N ALA A 179 -5.83 -19.44 -7.59
CA ALA A 179 -5.39 -19.96 -8.88
C ALA A 179 -4.35 -21.08 -8.73
N ALA A 180 -3.33 -20.88 -7.88
CA ALA A 180 -2.27 -21.84 -7.64
C ALA A 180 -1.73 -21.72 -6.20
N SER A 181 -1.55 -22.86 -5.53
CA SER A 181 -0.94 -22.86 -4.19
C SER A 181 0.44 -22.20 -4.23
N LEU A 182 0.69 -21.33 -3.27
CA LEU A 182 1.92 -20.55 -3.18
C LEU A 182 2.82 -21.16 -2.12
N ILE A 183 4.01 -21.61 -2.51
CA ILE A 183 5.03 -22.06 -1.57
C ILE A 183 5.68 -20.82 -0.96
N ILE A 184 5.75 -20.79 0.37
CA ILE A 184 6.25 -19.66 1.15
C ILE A 184 7.63 -20.04 1.65
N ASP A 185 8.66 -19.40 1.12
CA ASP A 185 10.00 -19.55 1.69
C ASP A 185 10.13 -18.75 3.01
N GLN A 186 11.21 -19.01 3.73
CA GLN A 186 11.46 -18.36 5.02
C GLN A 186 11.55 -16.83 4.91
N LYS A 187 12.10 -16.30 3.80
CA LYS A 187 12.20 -14.85 3.56
C LYS A 187 10.82 -14.23 3.36
N LEU A 188 9.94 -14.91 2.63
CA LEU A 188 8.57 -14.48 2.36
C LEU A 188 7.73 -14.50 3.64
N PHE A 189 7.88 -15.53 4.48
CA PHE A 189 7.22 -15.58 5.78
C PHE A 189 7.65 -14.42 6.69
N ILE A 190 8.95 -14.09 6.73
CA ILE A 190 9.46 -12.91 7.45
C ILE A 190 8.87 -11.61 6.89
N ASN A 191 8.74 -11.48 5.57
CA ASN A 191 8.09 -10.31 4.97
C ASN A 191 6.60 -10.19 5.38
N MET A 192 5.86 -11.30 5.45
CA MET A 192 4.49 -11.31 5.96
C MET A 192 4.43 -10.87 7.42
N LEU A 193 5.37 -11.36 8.24
CA LEU A 193 5.50 -10.97 9.64
C LEU A 193 5.75 -9.47 9.77
N LEU A 194 6.67 -8.95 8.97
CA LEU A 194 7.01 -7.53 8.96
C LEU A 194 5.81 -6.67 8.57
N VAL A 195 5.05 -7.04 7.52
CA VAL A 195 3.82 -6.32 7.14
C VAL A 195 2.83 -6.29 8.30
N CYS A 196 2.65 -7.40 9.01
CA CYS A 196 1.75 -7.45 10.16
C CYS A 196 2.22 -6.55 11.31
N VAL A 197 3.50 -6.65 11.68
CA VAL A 197 4.09 -5.84 12.76
C VAL A 197 3.99 -4.36 12.44
N VAL A 198 4.38 -3.95 11.23
CA VAL A 198 4.29 -2.55 10.80
C VAL A 198 2.85 -2.06 10.77
N SER A 199 1.90 -2.89 10.29
CA SER A 199 0.47 -2.56 10.29
C SER A 199 -0.07 -2.32 11.69
N VAL A 200 0.36 -3.12 12.67
CA VAL A 200 -0.01 -2.94 14.09
C VAL A 200 0.63 -1.69 14.68
N ILE A 201 1.92 -1.44 14.41
CA ILE A 201 2.66 -0.25 14.90
C ILE A 201 2.05 1.06 14.36
N ILE A 202 1.56 1.06 13.13
CA ILE A 202 0.94 2.25 12.52
C ILE A 202 -0.31 2.68 13.29
N ILE A 203 -1.10 1.77 13.86
CA ILE A 203 -2.35 2.11 14.58
C ILE A 203 -2.12 3.14 15.71
N PRO A 204 -1.22 2.93 16.70
CA PRO A 204 -0.97 3.92 17.73
C PRO A 204 -0.32 5.22 17.19
N MET A 205 0.49 5.14 16.12
CA MET A 205 1.03 6.34 15.46
C MET A 205 -0.09 7.21 14.88
N LEU A 206 -1.09 6.59 14.24
CA LEU A 206 -2.25 7.31 13.71
C LEU A 206 -3.21 7.78 14.81
N TYR A 207 -3.29 7.08 15.94
CA TYR A 207 -4.15 7.43 17.05
C TYR A 207 -3.63 8.65 17.83
N THR A 208 -2.31 8.84 17.89
CA THR A 208 -1.68 9.92 18.65
C THR A 208 -1.99 11.27 18.00
N GLY A 209 -2.98 11.98 18.54
CA GLY A 209 -3.39 13.29 18.05
C GLY A 209 -4.10 13.27 16.69
N TYR A 210 -4.46 12.10 16.14
CA TYR A 210 -5.05 11.94 14.81
C TYR A 210 -4.21 12.58 13.69
N VAL A 211 -2.89 12.63 13.87
CA VAL A 211 -1.96 13.21 12.90
C VAL A 211 -0.71 12.36 12.86
N LEU A 212 -0.35 11.87 11.68
CA LEU A 212 0.96 11.27 11.49
C LEU A 212 1.99 12.39 11.30
N SER A 213 2.86 12.55 12.30
CA SER A 213 3.83 13.64 12.36
C SER A 213 5.04 13.40 11.45
N ARG A 214 5.81 14.47 11.19
CA ARG A 214 7.07 14.36 10.44
C ARG A 214 8.08 13.42 11.11
N LYS A 215 8.12 13.41 12.45
CA LYS A 215 9.05 12.56 13.21
C LYS A 215 8.71 11.09 13.03
N GLU A 216 7.42 10.76 13.14
CA GLU A 216 6.90 9.41 12.88
C GLU A 216 7.15 8.99 11.42
N GLY A 217 6.95 9.89 10.47
CA GLY A 217 7.32 9.68 9.07
C GLY A 217 8.81 9.36 8.89
N THR A 218 9.70 10.10 9.56
CA THR A 218 11.15 9.82 9.53
C THR A 218 11.47 8.45 10.13
N VAL A 219 10.81 8.05 11.23
CA VAL A 219 10.98 6.71 11.83
C VAL A 219 10.58 5.60 10.83
N LEU A 220 9.48 5.77 10.11
CA LEU A 220 9.05 4.82 9.06
C LEU A 220 10.09 4.72 7.94
N LEU A 221 10.68 5.85 7.51
CA LEU A 221 11.74 5.85 6.48
C LEU A 221 13.03 5.18 6.95
N ILE A 222 13.44 5.40 8.20
CA ILE A 222 14.57 4.67 8.79
C ILE A 222 14.27 3.17 8.80
N GLY A 223 13.04 2.78 9.18
CA GLY A 223 12.60 1.39 9.10
C GLY A 223 12.68 0.79 7.70
N TYR A 224 12.28 1.55 6.67
CA TYR A 224 12.42 1.10 5.28
C TYR A 224 13.89 0.94 4.86
N ALA A 225 14.74 1.89 5.24
CA ALA A 225 16.18 1.80 4.95
C ALA A 225 16.81 0.57 5.61
N CYS A 226 16.48 0.27 6.86
CA CYS A 226 16.91 -0.94 7.55
C CYS A 226 16.40 -2.21 6.86
N TYR A 227 15.14 -2.23 6.40
CA TYR A 227 14.58 -3.34 5.65
C TYR A 227 15.34 -3.60 4.34
N ILE A 228 15.63 -2.54 3.59
CA ILE A 228 16.39 -2.64 2.34
C ILE A 228 17.82 -3.16 2.61
N LEU A 229 18.50 -2.64 3.64
CA LEU A 229 19.84 -3.13 4.01
C LEU A 229 19.82 -4.62 4.38
N TRP A 230 18.82 -5.07 5.15
CA TRP A 230 18.66 -6.48 5.49
C TRP A 230 18.43 -7.36 4.26
N LEU A 231 17.72 -6.85 3.25
CA LEU A 231 17.46 -7.59 2.01
C LEU A 231 18.74 -7.80 1.16
N TYR A 232 19.73 -6.93 1.31
CA TYR A 232 21.02 -6.98 0.59
C TYR A 232 22.14 -7.73 1.34
N LEU A 233 21.97 -7.99 2.63
CA LEU A 233 22.89 -8.77 3.46
C LEU A 233 22.55 -10.27 3.40
#